data_AF-A0A7C8EH68-F1
#
_entry.id   AF-A0A7C8EH68-F1
#
_cell.length_a   1.000
_cell.length_b   1.000
_cell.length_c   1.000
_cell.angle_alpha   90.00
_cell.angle_beta   90.00
_cell.angle_gamma   90.00
#
_symmetry.space_group_name_H-M   'P 1'
#
loop_
_entity.id
_entity.type
_entity.pdbx_description
1 polymer ?
#
loop_
_entity_poly.entity_id
_entity_poly.type
_entity_poly.pdbx_seq_one_letter_code
_entity_poly.pdbx_strand_id
1 'polypeptide(L)'
;MPYENEHSCRLRDPDDFKEDSFRRTRRKHNGRPYSVIMGRLKGEETMTEQAYRYRKQDWSESEAKSHCEDHNGSFHPAAKDSEGRAVFGLPMVTNYITKADWAMELGALERLTDVVNNRLLGLQISAETIEQIRASKKRDSDRGYEVTGGGVAIIPVTGIIAKYSSMVNDISLPAGTSVEKIAGMLIDAQSDRGVHSIILRVESPGGVIDGVPDLADAIYEAGNYKPILGYADDLCGSAAYWLASQAQSLHASQGADIGGIGVYTVLVDSSKAAEREGLKFHIFRSGEHKGVGEVGIPITKANREAIQERIEQKFEMFLAGVIRGRLPAGMDEKGLRNLADGQIFVGRHAIGKRLIDGICTFEQMIGIAEHAEITERMTAAAVAGDFKEKEMAEEKEKLEQDAAKAAQQAATEERNRIGAITEALSAEEFKAVCEKAIVEGMNLAEAKAAAFDAATEVFGKRTEEMQGKLTEAEKKLAAITGGDSTLKAQTPEDIVDEPKKAGGKDDGKPETYTAAVADLRTKGETKGNAYTKAAKEYPESHKAWVNAKHQEV
;
A
#
# COMPACT_ATOMS: atom_id res chain seq x y z
N MET A 1 -16.86 -3.26 35.98
CA MET A 1 -16.24 -1.98 35.55
C MET A 1 -17.05 -0.82 36.12
N PRO A 2 -16.44 0.31 36.50
CA PRO A 2 -17.19 1.46 37.01
C PRO A 2 -18.08 2.03 35.91
N TYR A 3 -19.31 2.41 36.27
CA TYR A 3 -20.31 2.91 35.34
C TYR A 3 -20.20 4.44 35.30
N GLU A 4 -20.16 5.03 34.11
CA GLU A 4 -19.88 6.46 33.95
C GLU A 4 -20.96 7.36 34.59
N ASN A 5 -22.23 6.97 34.46
CA ASN A 5 -23.37 7.81 34.84
C ASN A 5 -24.16 7.31 36.07
N GLU A 6 -23.80 6.16 36.64
CA GLU A 6 -24.57 5.55 37.74
C GLU A 6 -23.64 4.96 38.81
N HIS A 7 -23.86 5.31 40.09
CA HIS A 7 -23.30 4.54 41.20
C HIS A 7 -23.97 3.16 41.26
N SER A 8 -23.27 2.17 41.78
CA SER A 8 -23.80 0.81 41.86
C SER A 8 -23.65 0.20 43.24
N CYS A 9 -24.64 -0.58 43.63
CA CYS A 9 -24.64 -1.37 44.84
C CYS A 9 -24.86 -2.82 44.47
N ARG A 10 -23.89 -3.70 44.75
CA ARG A 10 -23.99 -5.12 44.46
C ARG A 10 -24.48 -5.87 45.69
N LEU A 11 -25.65 -6.49 45.60
CA LEU A 11 -26.23 -7.31 46.68
C LEU A 11 -25.78 -8.77 46.57
N ARG A 12 -25.62 -9.26 45.33
CA ARG A 12 -25.18 -10.62 45.03
C ARG A 12 -24.30 -10.66 43.79
N ASP A 13 -23.51 -11.73 43.68
CA ASP A 13 -22.67 -11.93 42.51
C ASP A 13 -23.55 -12.24 41.29
N PRO A 14 -23.39 -11.56 40.14
CA PRO A 14 -24.14 -11.88 38.93
C PRO A 14 -23.96 -13.34 38.47
N ASP A 15 -22.86 -14.00 38.82
CA ASP A 15 -22.61 -15.39 38.42
C ASP A 15 -23.53 -16.40 39.13
N ASP A 16 -24.20 -15.99 40.21
CA ASP A 16 -25.23 -16.79 40.90
C ASP A 16 -26.54 -16.87 40.11
N PHE A 17 -26.71 -16.04 39.08
CA PHE A 17 -27.96 -15.88 38.33
C PHE A 17 -27.89 -16.52 36.93
N LYS A 18 -29.06 -16.77 36.34
CA LYS A 18 -29.19 -17.21 34.93
C LYS A 18 -28.96 -16.02 34.00
N GLU A 19 -28.11 -16.18 32.98
CA GLU A 19 -27.61 -15.10 32.10
C GLU A 19 -28.73 -14.28 31.44
N ASP A 20 -29.78 -14.92 30.93
CA ASP A 20 -30.90 -14.24 30.25
C ASP A 20 -32.04 -13.75 31.18
N SER A 21 -31.88 -13.92 32.49
CA SER A 21 -32.96 -13.66 33.46
C SER A 21 -33.03 -12.23 33.97
N PHE A 22 -32.03 -11.40 33.70
CA PHE A 22 -31.95 -10.08 34.29
C PHE A 22 -33.05 -9.14 33.78
N ARG A 23 -33.67 -8.41 34.71
CA ARG A 23 -34.69 -7.38 34.43
C ARG A 23 -34.41 -6.15 35.28
N ARG A 24 -34.53 -4.97 34.67
CA ARG A 24 -34.35 -3.69 35.34
C ARG A 24 -35.71 -3.08 35.67
N THR A 25 -35.93 -2.79 36.94
CA THR A 25 -37.12 -2.08 37.44
C THR A 25 -36.70 -0.76 38.10
N ARG A 26 -37.64 0.17 38.31
CA ARG A 26 -37.39 1.44 39.00
C ARG A 26 -38.18 1.51 40.29
N ARG A 27 -37.55 2.00 41.36
CA ARG A 27 -38.16 2.29 42.65
C ARG A 27 -37.77 3.69 43.11
N LYS A 28 -38.34 4.14 44.22
CA LYS A 28 -38.01 5.43 44.83
C LYS A 28 -37.65 5.23 46.31
N HIS A 29 -36.66 5.97 46.78
CA HIS A 29 -36.29 6.07 48.18
C HIS A 29 -36.14 7.56 48.53
N ASN A 30 -36.83 8.02 49.58
CA ASN A 30 -36.89 9.45 49.96
C ASN A 30 -37.19 10.39 48.77
N GLY A 31 -38.13 9.99 47.91
CA GLY A 31 -38.53 10.75 46.71
C GLY A 31 -37.59 10.60 45.50
N ARG A 32 -36.39 10.04 45.67
CA ARG A 32 -35.38 9.90 44.61
C ARG A 32 -35.49 8.56 43.89
N PRO A 33 -35.46 8.53 42.55
CA PRO A 33 -35.54 7.29 41.79
C PRO A 33 -34.22 6.52 41.84
N TYR A 34 -34.29 5.19 41.96
CA TYR A 34 -33.15 4.28 41.75
C TYR A 34 -33.63 3.07 40.95
N SER A 35 -32.71 2.40 40.24
CA SER A 35 -33.05 1.18 39.53
C SER A 35 -32.67 -0.05 40.32
N VAL A 36 -33.48 -1.09 40.23
CA VAL A 36 -33.24 -2.41 40.81
C VAL A 36 -33.05 -3.40 39.68
N ILE A 37 -31.90 -4.06 39.67
CA ILE A 37 -31.60 -5.19 38.80
C ILE A 37 -32.07 -6.44 39.53
N MET A 38 -33.05 -7.11 38.94
CA MET A 38 -33.58 -8.39 39.38
C MET A 38 -33.04 -9.48 38.46
N GLY A 39 -32.81 -10.69 38.95
CA GLY A 39 -32.51 -11.86 38.14
C GLY A 39 -33.09 -13.12 38.77
N ARG A 40 -33.12 -14.24 38.05
CA ARG A 40 -33.42 -15.55 38.63
C ARG A 40 -32.13 -16.27 39.01
N LEU A 41 -32.05 -16.75 40.24
CA LEU A 41 -30.90 -17.55 40.69
C LEU A 41 -30.86 -18.88 39.93
N LYS A 42 -29.66 -19.44 39.76
CA LYS A 42 -29.48 -20.79 39.21
C LYS A 42 -30.17 -21.79 40.14
N GLY A 43 -31.19 -22.49 39.63
CA GLY A 43 -32.02 -23.42 40.41
C GLY A 43 -33.32 -22.83 40.98
N GLU A 44 -33.56 -21.53 40.85
CA GLU A 44 -34.81 -20.90 41.30
C GLU A 44 -35.66 -20.37 40.13
N GLU A 45 -36.97 -20.24 40.38
CA GLU A 45 -37.94 -19.65 39.44
C GLU A 45 -38.30 -18.19 39.80
N THR A 46 -38.07 -17.81 41.06
CA THR A 46 -38.36 -16.48 41.59
C THR A 46 -37.32 -15.44 41.18
N MET A 47 -37.77 -14.20 41.01
CA MET A 47 -36.89 -13.06 40.74
C MET A 47 -36.34 -12.52 42.05
N THR A 48 -35.02 -12.44 42.14
CA THR A 48 -34.27 -11.96 43.30
C THR A 48 -33.49 -10.70 42.95
N GLU A 49 -33.36 -9.78 43.90
CA GLU A 49 -32.60 -8.54 43.74
C GLU A 49 -31.10 -8.86 43.65
N GLN A 50 -30.45 -8.40 42.58
CA GLN A 50 -29.03 -8.60 42.34
C GLN A 50 -28.21 -7.34 42.64
N ALA A 51 -28.70 -6.17 42.19
CA ALA A 51 -28.00 -4.90 42.36
C ALA A 51 -28.93 -3.70 42.30
N TYR A 52 -28.49 -2.58 42.88
CA TYR A 52 -29.11 -1.27 42.71
C TYR A 52 -28.24 -0.34 41.86
N ARG A 53 -28.89 0.57 41.13
CA ARG A 53 -28.27 1.61 40.31
C ARG A 53 -28.80 2.98 40.69
N TYR A 54 -27.90 3.91 41.01
CA TYR A 54 -28.23 5.28 41.39
C TYR A 54 -27.65 6.24 40.37
N ARG A 55 -28.48 7.06 39.73
CA ARG A 55 -27.99 8.03 38.75
C ARG A 55 -27.30 9.20 39.45
N LYS A 56 -26.16 9.64 38.92
CA LYS A 56 -25.39 10.79 39.46
C LYS A 56 -26.22 12.07 39.56
N GLN A 57 -27.15 12.27 38.63
CA GLN A 57 -28.04 13.44 38.60
C GLN A 57 -29.06 13.45 39.76
N ASP A 58 -29.41 12.27 40.29
CA ASP A 58 -30.49 12.08 41.26
C ASP A 58 -29.97 11.76 42.67
N TRP A 59 -28.72 11.27 42.77
CA TRP A 59 -28.09 10.81 44.01
C TRP A 59 -26.62 11.27 44.07
N SER A 60 -26.21 11.87 45.20
CA SER A 60 -24.78 12.04 45.49
C SER A 60 -24.13 10.71 45.87
N GLU A 61 -22.80 10.63 45.74
CA GLU A 61 -22.03 9.43 46.09
C GLU A 61 -22.25 9.00 47.55
N SER A 62 -22.24 9.95 48.49
CA SER A 62 -22.46 9.67 49.91
C SER A 62 -23.85 9.13 50.20
N GLU A 63 -24.88 9.64 49.52
CA GLU A 63 -26.26 9.20 49.71
C GLU A 63 -26.50 7.82 49.10
N ALA A 64 -25.94 7.57 47.92
CA ALA A 64 -26.00 6.27 47.25
C ALA A 64 -25.24 5.19 48.05
N LYS A 65 -24.11 5.57 48.66
CA LYS A 65 -23.32 4.70 49.54
C LYS A 65 -24.10 4.34 50.80
N SER A 66 -24.68 5.32 51.49
CA SER A 66 -25.51 5.09 52.69
C SER A 66 -26.67 4.13 52.39
N HIS A 67 -27.42 4.38 51.30
CA HIS A 67 -28.54 3.50 50.94
C HIS A 67 -28.09 2.09 50.54
N CYS A 68 -26.88 1.95 49.98
CA CYS A 68 -26.30 0.64 49.68
C CYS A 68 -25.95 -0.15 50.96
N GLU A 69 -25.36 0.54 51.93
CA GLU A 69 -24.97 -0.03 53.23
C GLU A 69 -26.21 -0.50 54.02
N ASP A 70 -27.32 0.25 53.97
CA ASP A 70 -28.61 -0.13 54.57
C ASP A 70 -29.18 -1.46 54.01
N HIS A 71 -28.73 -1.87 52.82
CA HIS A 71 -29.15 -3.11 52.15
C HIS A 71 -28.03 -4.15 52.10
N ASN A 72 -26.99 -4.00 52.92
CA ASN A 72 -25.85 -4.93 53.01
C ASN A 72 -25.13 -5.18 51.66
N GLY A 73 -25.12 -4.19 50.76
CA GLY A 73 -24.49 -4.32 49.46
C GLY A 73 -23.05 -3.78 49.40
N SER A 74 -22.29 -4.24 48.42
CA SER A 74 -20.97 -3.68 48.06
C SER A 74 -21.14 -2.47 47.15
N PHE A 75 -20.78 -1.29 47.65
CA PHE A 75 -20.86 -0.04 46.90
C PHE A 75 -19.68 0.14 45.95
N HIS A 76 -19.96 0.54 44.72
CA HIS A 76 -18.98 1.00 43.76
C HIS A 76 -19.42 2.36 43.20
N PRO A 77 -18.62 3.42 43.37
CA PRO A 77 -18.97 4.73 42.86
C PRO A 77 -19.02 4.70 41.33
N ALA A 78 -19.81 5.61 40.76
CA ALA A 78 -19.72 5.90 39.35
C ALA A 78 -18.27 6.30 39.01
N ALA A 79 -17.84 6.10 37.77
CA ALA A 79 -16.57 6.66 37.35
C ALA A 79 -16.58 8.16 37.65
N LYS A 80 -15.44 8.70 38.11
CA LYS A 80 -15.24 10.15 38.09
C LYS A 80 -15.53 10.62 36.68
N ASP A 81 -15.99 11.85 36.52
CA ASP A 81 -16.01 12.50 35.21
C ASP A 81 -14.55 12.64 34.74
N SER A 82 -13.92 11.53 34.35
CA SER A 82 -12.94 11.56 33.29
C SER A 82 -13.68 12.17 32.13
N GLU A 83 -13.07 13.15 31.50
CA GLU A 83 -13.52 13.77 30.27
C GLU A 83 -13.76 12.70 29.19
N GLY A 84 -14.87 11.99 29.32
CA GLY A 84 -15.45 11.07 28.38
C GLY A 84 -16.09 11.92 27.31
N ARG A 85 -15.24 12.65 26.58
CA ARG A 85 -15.59 12.96 25.20
C ARG A 85 -15.85 11.62 24.56
N ALA A 86 -17.11 11.39 24.19
CA ALA A 86 -17.41 10.50 23.10
C ALA A 86 -16.40 10.80 21.98
N VAL A 87 -15.45 9.88 21.78
CA VAL A 87 -14.39 9.97 20.77
C VAL A 87 -14.97 10.02 19.34
N PHE A 88 -16.30 9.89 19.22
CA PHE A 88 -17.07 10.08 18.00
C PHE A 88 -17.29 11.55 17.62
N GLY A 89 -16.84 12.51 18.44
CA GLY A 89 -16.95 13.96 18.20
C GLY A 89 -15.76 14.63 17.50
N LEU A 90 -14.83 13.88 16.91
CA LEU A 90 -13.72 14.45 16.11
C LEU A 90 -13.81 14.07 14.63
N PRO A 91 -14.78 14.56 13.81
CA PRO A 91 -14.96 14.03 12.46
C PRO A 91 -14.50 14.96 11.34
N MET A 92 -14.16 16.23 11.59
CA MET A 92 -13.87 17.17 10.48
C MET A 92 -12.39 17.54 10.34
N VAL A 93 -11.66 17.80 11.44
CA VAL A 93 -10.25 18.23 11.36
C VAL A 93 -9.28 17.05 11.30
N THR A 94 -9.54 15.98 12.06
CA THR A 94 -8.73 14.75 12.09
C THR A 94 -8.79 13.97 10.78
N ASN A 95 -9.94 13.98 10.09
CA ASN A 95 -10.12 13.28 8.82
C ASN A 95 -9.16 13.78 7.72
N TYR A 96 -8.85 15.08 7.70
CA TYR A 96 -7.87 15.61 6.76
C TYR A 96 -6.47 15.09 7.09
N ILE A 97 -6.10 15.12 8.37
CA ILE A 97 -4.78 14.69 8.85
C ILE A 97 -4.55 13.20 8.62
N THR A 98 -5.57 12.37 8.85
CA THR A 98 -5.45 10.91 8.71
C THR A 98 -5.60 10.43 7.27
N LYS A 99 -6.41 11.10 6.45
CA LYS A 99 -6.68 10.66 5.06
C LYS A 99 -5.74 11.25 4.01
N ALA A 100 -4.85 12.17 4.39
CA ALA A 100 -3.79 12.66 3.50
C ALA A 100 -2.66 11.63 3.37
N ASP A 101 -1.91 11.73 2.26
CA ASP A 101 -0.66 10.98 2.10
C ASP A 101 0.51 11.89 2.46
N TRP A 102 1.29 11.44 3.43
CA TRP A 102 2.35 12.19 4.05
C TRP A 102 3.70 11.69 3.59
N ALA A 103 4.50 12.61 3.09
CA ALA A 103 5.95 12.48 3.07
C ALA A 103 6.45 13.37 4.21
N MET A 104 6.36 12.85 5.44
CA MET A 104 6.69 13.57 6.66
C MET A 104 7.44 12.67 7.65
N GLU A 105 8.27 13.25 8.51
CA GLU A 105 8.91 12.53 9.61
C GLU A 105 7.86 11.84 10.51
N LEU A 106 8.13 10.60 10.94
CA LEU A 106 7.15 9.70 11.56
C LEU A 106 6.57 10.27 12.86
N GLY A 107 7.37 10.94 13.69
CA GLY A 107 6.93 11.59 14.91
C GLY A 107 6.28 12.97 14.70
N ALA A 108 6.43 13.59 13.53
CA ALA A 108 5.88 14.93 13.28
C ALA A 108 4.36 14.92 13.12
N LEU A 109 3.78 13.84 12.58
CA LEU A 109 2.32 13.70 12.47
C LEU A 109 1.67 13.53 13.84
N GLU A 110 2.32 12.80 14.75
CA GLU A 110 1.88 12.64 16.13
C GLU A 110 1.88 14.01 16.84
N ARG A 111 2.98 14.77 16.74
CA ARG A 111 3.07 16.12 17.32
C ARG A 111 2.01 17.07 16.76
N LEU A 112 1.73 17.01 15.45
CA LEU A 112 0.63 17.79 14.84
C LEU A 112 -0.74 17.36 15.40
N THR A 113 -0.95 16.05 15.53
CA THR A 113 -2.19 15.49 16.08
C THR A 113 -2.38 15.91 17.55
N ASP A 114 -1.30 15.97 18.33
CA ASP A 114 -1.30 16.44 19.71
C ASP A 114 -1.66 17.92 19.82
N VAL A 115 -1.13 18.79 18.95
CA VAL A 115 -1.51 20.22 18.93
C VAL A 115 -3.00 20.37 18.65
N VAL A 116 -3.52 19.62 17.68
CA VAL A 116 -4.94 19.62 17.35
C VAL A 116 -5.77 19.07 18.52
N ASN A 117 -5.38 17.96 19.12
CA ASN A 117 -6.03 17.36 20.28
C ASN A 117 -6.04 18.30 21.50
N ASN A 118 -4.91 18.94 21.80
CA ASN A 118 -4.79 19.91 22.89
C ASN A 118 -5.73 21.10 22.69
N ARG A 119 -5.79 21.65 21.48
CA ARG A 119 -6.76 22.72 21.14
C ARG A 119 -8.19 22.26 21.27
N LEU A 120 -8.49 21.06 20.77
CA LEU A 120 -9.80 20.46 20.92
C LEU A 120 -10.13 20.35 22.40
N LEU A 121 -9.21 19.92 23.26
CA LEU A 121 -9.34 19.81 24.73
C LEU A 121 -9.45 21.15 25.46
N GLY A 122 -9.47 22.28 24.75
CA GLY A 122 -9.56 23.61 25.34
C GLY A 122 -8.23 24.11 25.93
N LEU A 123 -7.13 23.39 25.73
CA LEU A 123 -5.78 23.82 26.05
C LEU A 123 -5.32 24.80 24.97
N GLN A 124 -5.68 26.08 25.13
CA GLN A 124 -5.26 27.13 24.20
C GLN A 124 -3.95 27.77 24.68
N ILE A 125 -2.97 27.81 23.76
CA ILE A 125 -1.87 28.75 23.88
C ILE A 125 -2.46 30.15 23.64
N SER A 126 -2.17 31.10 24.53
CA SER A 126 -2.74 32.45 24.43
C SER A 126 -2.36 33.09 23.09
N ALA A 127 -3.27 33.90 22.52
CA ALA A 127 -2.97 34.66 21.31
C ALA A 127 -1.70 35.52 21.47
N GLU A 128 -1.47 36.02 22.68
CA GLU A 128 -0.29 36.79 23.05
C GLU A 128 1.00 35.95 22.99
N THR A 129 0.96 34.71 23.46
CA THR A 129 2.08 33.75 23.31
C THR A 129 2.31 33.37 21.85
N ILE A 130 1.25 33.17 21.07
CA ILE A 130 1.38 32.89 19.62
C ILE A 130 2.03 34.08 18.91
N GLU A 131 1.60 35.31 19.22
CA GLU A 131 2.19 36.53 18.68
C GLU A 131 3.63 36.74 19.15
N GLN A 132 3.98 36.37 20.39
CA GLN A 132 5.38 36.41 20.85
C GLN A 132 6.27 35.41 20.10
N ILE A 133 5.77 34.19 19.82
CA ILE A 133 6.51 33.20 19.01
C ILE A 133 6.60 33.65 17.53
N ARG A 134 5.56 34.32 17.00
CA ARG A 134 5.60 34.91 15.65
C ARG A 134 6.60 36.05 15.57
N ALA A 135 6.57 36.95 16.54
CA ALA A 135 7.43 38.12 16.61
C ALA A 135 8.90 37.74 16.79
N SER A 136 9.21 36.68 17.55
CA SER A 136 10.58 36.18 17.69
C SER A 136 11.14 35.52 16.42
N LYS A 137 10.26 35.15 15.48
CA LYS A 137 10.62 34.55 14.18
C LYS A 137 10.36 35.49 12.98
N LYS A 138 9.96 36.73 13.22
CA LYS A 138 9.59 37.68 12.15
C LYS A 138 10.84 38.03 11.33
N ARG A 139 10.76 37.86 10.02
CA ARG A 139 11.78 38.26 9.05
C ARG A 139 11.37 39.55 8.36
N ASP A 140 12.36 40.36 8.02
CA ASP A 140 12.23 41.81 7.78
C ASP A 140 11.63 42.21 6.40
N SER A 141 11.11 41.27 5.59
CA SER A 141 10.69 41.58 4.21
C SER A 141 9.22 41.25 3.90
N ASP A 142 8.55 42.16 3.18
CA ASP A 142 7.23 41.94 2.58
C ASP A 142 7.23 40.82 1.53
N ARG A 143 8.41 40.37 1.09
CA ARG A 143 8.62 39.34 0.05
C ARG A 143 8.68 37.92 0.61
N GLY A 144 8.77 37.75 1.93
CA GLY A 144 8.82 36.43 2.59
C GLY A 144 10.19 35.71 2.54
N TYR A 145 11.17 36.25 1.81
CA TYR A 145 12.57 35.78 1.76
C TYR A 145 13.53 36.95 2.00
N GLU A 146 14.77 36.65 2.40
CA GLU A 146 15.82 37.65 2.64
C GLU A 146 16.80 37.69 1.47
N VAL A 147 17.43 38.83 1.21
CA VAL A 147 18.54 38.94 0.24
C VAL A 147 19.75 39.50 0.98
N THR A 148 20.87 38.77 0.95
CA THR A 148 22.12 39.23 1.56
C THR A 148 22.69 40.42 0.80
N GLY A 149 23.57 41.20 1.44
CA GLY A 149 24.32 42.26 0.74
C GLY A 149 25.17 41.76 -0.43
N GLY A 150 25.52 40.47 -0.41
CA GLY A 150 26.20 39.79 -1.51
C GLY A 150 25.30 39.37 -2.65
N GLY A 151 23.97 39.53 -2.60
CA GLY A 151 23.04 39.14 -3.67
C GLY A 151 22.56 37.68 -3.61
N VAL A 152 22.58 37.06 -2.43
CA VAL A 152 22.05 35.71 -2.21
C VAL A 152 20.64 35.77 -1.64
N ALA A 153 19.65 35.18 -2.32
CA ALA A 153 18.29 35.07 -1.78
C ALA A 153 18.16 33.85 -0.85
N ILE A 154 17.66 34.05 0.36
CA ILE A 154 17.44 33.01 1.37
C ILE A 154 15.95 32.72 1.46
N ILE A 155 15.52 31.63 0.83
CA ILE A 155 14.13 31.17 0.82
C ILE A 155 13.92 30.17 1.95
N PRO A 156 13.04 30.46 2.93
CA PRO A 156 12.73 29.51 3.99
C PRO A 156 11.81 28.37 3.54
N VAL A 157 12.21 27.15 3.90
CA VAL A 157 11.38 25.94 3.89
C VAL A 157 11.25 25.46 5.34
N THR A 158 10.41 26.13 6.11
CA THR A 158 10.25 25.90 7.55
C THR A 158 8.91 25.22 7.86
N GLY A 159 8.93 24.31 8.83
CA GLY A 159 7.77 23.59 9.35
C GLY A 159 7.03 22.75 8.32
N ILE A 160 5.77 22.43 8.60
CA ILE A 160 5.00 21.48 7.78
C ILE A 160 4.70 22.09 6.42
N ILE A 161 4.96 21.31 5.37
CA ILE A 161 4.68 21.67 3.98
C ILE A 161 3.26 21.21 3.61
N ALA A 162 2.43 22.11 3.11
CA ALA A 162 1.14 21.77 2.53
C ALA A 162 0.93 22.43 1.17
N LYS A 163 -0.11 22.01 0.44
CA LYS A 163 -0.42 22.58 -0.87
C LYS A 163 -0.76 24.08 -0.78
N TYR A 164 -1.64 24.44 0.16
CA TYR A 164 -2.07 25.83 0.38
C TYR A 164 -1.76 26.27 1.81
N SER A 165 -1.42 27.55 1.98
CA SER A 165 -1.09 28.12 3.31
C SER A 165 -2.23 27.99 4.32
N SER A 166 -3.48 28.14 3.88
CA SER A 166 -4.67 28.00 4.74
C SER A 166 -4.78 26.62 5.39
N MET A 167 -4.12 25.59 4.84
CA MET A 167 -4.18 24.21 5.36
C MET A 167 -3.31 23.99 6.60
N VAL A 168 -2.28 24.82 6.81
CA VAL A 168 -1.32 24.67 7.92
C VAL A 168 -1.27 25.90 8.83
N ASN A 169 -1.95 26.99 8.45
CA ASN A 169 -2.10 28.16 9.29
C ASN A 169 -2.66 27.74 10.66
N ASP A 170 -1.98 28.21 11.71
CA ASP A 170 -2.25 27.94 13.11
C ASP A 170 -2.09 26.47 13.56
N ILE A 171 -2.08 25.44 12.71
CA ILE A 171 -1.96 24.03 13.15
C ILE A 171 -0.54 23.71 13.68
N SER A 172 0.49 24.30 13.08
CA SER A 172 1.89 23.96 13.36
C SER A 172 2.56 24.82 14.44
N LEU A 173 1.80 25.71 15.12
CA LEU A 173 2.37 26.97 15.66
C LEU A 173 3.13 27.72 14.53
N PRO A 174 3.76 28.90 14.69
CA PRO A 174 3.72 29.91 13.63
C PRO A 174 4.54 29.69 12.34
N ALA A 175 5.08 28.50 12.09
CA ALA A 175 6.08 28.29 11.06
C ALA A 175 5.79 27.17 10.06
N GLY A 176 4.52 26.82 9.77
CA GLY A 176 4.20 25.99 8.60
C GLY A 176 4.37 26.78 7.28
N THR A 177 4.68 26.08 6.19
CA THR A 177 4.83 26.68 4.85
C THR A 177 3.94 25.98 3.83
N SER A 178 3.86 26.55 2.63
CA SER A 178 3.10 25.94 1.54
C SER A 178 3.88 25.93 0.24
N VAL A 179 3.58 24.94 -0.59
CA VAL A 179 4.09 24.79 -1.95
C VAL A 179 3.94 26.10 -2.74
N GLU A 180 2.76 26.71 -2.70
CA GLU A 180 2.46 27.98 -3.39
C GLU A 180 3.38 29.13 -2.94
N LYS A 181 3.59 29.28 -1.64
CA LYS A 181 4.49 30.31 -1.08
C LYS A 181 5.93 30.11 -1.52
N ILE A 182 6.43 28.87 -1.46
CA ILE A 182 7.81 28.57 -1.87
C ILE A 182 7.97 28.84 -3.37
N ALA A 183 7.00 28.43 -4.19
CA ALA A 183 7.00 28.72 -5.63
C ALA A 183 7.01 30.23 -5.91
N GLY A 184 6.18 31.01 -5.21
CA GLY A 184 6.15 32.47 -5.35
C GLY A 184 7.49 33.12 -5.00
N MET A 185 8.07 32.75 -3.85
CA MET A 185 9.40 33.25 -3.44
C MET A 185 10.49 32.87 -4.43
N LEU A 186 10.43 31.65 -5.00
CA LEU A 186 11.37 31.18 -6.02
C LEU A 186 11.25 32.01 -7.29
N ILE A 187 10.04 32.27 -7.78
CA ILE A 187 9.78 33.10 -8.98
C ILE A 187 10.28 34.53 -8.76
N ASP A 188 10.00 35.11 -7.60
CA ASP A 188 10.43 36.46 -7.25
C ASP A 188 11.96 36.54 -7.19
N ALA A 189 12.62 35.59 -6.51
CA ALA A 189 14.07 35.53 -6.41
C ALA A 189 14.73 35.29 -7.78
N GLN A 190 14.13 34.47 -8.65
CA GLN A 190 14.59 34.27 -10.02
C GLN A 190 14.47 35.55 -10.87
N SER A 191 13.40 36.33 -10.68
CA SER A 191 13.15 37.54 -11.45
C SER A 191 13.94 38.77 -10.94
N ASP A 192 14.42 38.75 -9.70
CA ASP A 192 15.19 39.86 -9.11
C ASP A 192 16.62 39.93 -9.68
N ARG A 193 16.96 41.04 -10.34
CA ARG A 193 18.30 41.25 -10.92
C ARG A 193 19.41 41.42 -9.89
N GLY A 194 19.07 41.78 -8.65
CA GLY A 194 20.03 41.89 -7.55
C GLY A 194 20.38 40.54 -6.91
N VAL A 195 19.61 39.50 -7.23
CA VAL A 195 19.85 38.13 -6.76
C VAL A 195 20.64 37.37 -7.82
N HIS A 196 21.80 36.84 -7.47
CA HIS A 196 22.61 35.99 -8.37
C HIS A 196 22.52 34.51 -8.02
N SER A 197 22.23 34.16 -6.75
CA SER A 197 22.04 32.77 -6.30
C SER A 197 20.99 32.67 -5.19
N ILE A 198 20.50 31.45 -4.95
CA ILE A 198 19.40 31.16 -4.03
C ILE A 198 19.84 30.08 -3.05
N ILE A 199 19.56 30.27 -1.76
CA ILE A 199 19.63 29.23 -0.73
C ILE A 199 18.22 28.83 -0.32
N LEU A 200 17.89 27.55 -0.44
CA LEU A 200 16.76 26.92 0.23
C LEU A 200 17.21 26.58 1.66
N ARG A 201 16.82 27.40 2.65
CA ARG A 201 17.11 27.17 4.07
C ARG A 201 16.00 26.31 4.66
N VAL A 202 16.32 25.06 4.95
CA VAL A 202 15.37 24.00 5.31
C VAL A 202 15.41 23.70 6.80
N GLU A 203 14.23 23.78 7.41
CA GLU A 203 13.96 23.39 8.81
C GLU A 203 12.54 22.78 8.83
N SER A 204 12.39 21.62 8.20
CA SER A 204 11.07 21.05 7.90
C SER A 204 11.04 19.51 8.01
N PRO A 205 10.03 18.95 8.69
CA PRO A 205 9.80 17.51 8.73
C PRO A 205 9.22 16.97 7.42
N GLY A 206 8.92 17.81 6.43
CA GLY A 206 8.15 17.47 5.24
C GLY A 206 6.67 17.84 5.41
N GLY A 207 5.78 17.06 4.79
CA GLY A 207 4.35 17.33 4.86
C GLY A 207 3.52 16.57 3.83
N VAL A 208 2.45 17.21 3.35
CA VAL A 208 1.53 16.59 2.38
C VAL A 208 2.18 16.57 1.01
N ILE A 209 2.13 15.42 0.33
CA ILE A 209 2.80 15.21 -0.96
C ILE A 209 2.22 16.06 -2.10
N ASP A 210 0.98 16.52 -1.97
CA ASP A 210 0.27 17.24 -3.03
C ASP A 210 0.98 18.56 -3.40
N GLY A 211 1.41 18.66 -4.66
CA GLY A 211 2.13 19.81 -5.20
C GLY A 211 3.65 19.80 -4.93
N VAL A 212 4.15 18.87 -4.10
CA VAL A 212 5.59 18.69 -3.89
C VAL A 212 6.32 18.28 -5.19
N PRO A 213 5.82 17.35 -6.02
CA PRO A 213 6.46 17.01 -7.29
C PRO A 213 6.61 18.23 -8.21
N ASP A 214 5.53 19.00 -8.39
CA ASP A 214 5.52 20.18 -9.28
C ASP A 214 6.51 21.25 -8.79
N LEU A 215 6.61 21.46 -7.47
CA LEU A 215 7.58 22.39 -6.91
C LEU A 215 9.02 21.86 -6.99
N ALA A 216 9.22 20.56 -6.80
CA ALA A 216 10.53 19.94 -7.00
C ALA A 216 11.01 20.16 -8.44
N ASP A 217 10.13 19.98 -9.42
CA ASP A 217 10.41 20.25 -10.84
C ASP A 217 10.73 21.74 -11.05
N ALA A 218 9.94 22.64 -10.48
CA ALA A 218 10.20 24.08 -10.58
C ALA A 218 11.55 24.49 -9.96
N ILE A 219 11.92 23.94 -8.80
CA ILE A 219 13.24 24.17 -8.19
C ILE A 219 14.34 23.61 -9.08
N TYR A 220 14.15 22.40 -9.63
CA TYR A 220 15.14 21.78 -10.49
C TYR A 220 15.42 22.63 -11.73
N GLU A 221 14.37 23.10 -12.41
CA GLU A 221 14.45 23.93 -13.61
C GLU A 221 14.97 25.34 -13.31
N ALA A 222 14.58 25.93 -12.18
CA ALA A 222 15.08 27.23 -11.75
C ALA A 222 16.60 27.23 -11.54
N GLY A 223 17.17 26.07 -11.18
CA GLY A 223 18.62 25.85 -11.09
C GLY A 223 19.38 26.08 -12.40
N ASN A 224 18.72 26.03 -13.56
CA ASN A 224 19.32 26.31 -14.87
C ASN A 224 19.58 27.81 -15.10
N TYR A 225 18.93 28.69 -14.33
CA TYR A 225 18.99 30.14 -14.52
C TYR A 225 19.77 30.85 -13.43
N LYS A 226 19.63 30.39 -12.17
CA LYS A 226 20.44 30.85 -11.03
C LYS A 226 20.83 29.65 -10.18
N PRO A 227 22.03 29.62 -9.61
CA PRO A 227 22.43 28.55 -8.70
C PRO A 227 21.48 28.48 -7.51
N ILE A 228 21.00 27.28 -7.20
CA ILE A 228 20.16 26.98 -6.05
C ILE A 228 20.90 25.99 -5.15
N LEU A 229 21.12 26.39 -3.91
CA LEU A 229 21.81 25.56 -2.93
C LEU A 229 20.86 25.27 -1.77
N GLY A 230 20.90 24.06 -1.24
CA GLY A 230 20.16 23.64 -0.08
C GLY A 230 21.01 23.73 1.17
N TYR A 231 20.39 24.20 2.27
CA TYR A 231 20.99 24.17 3.60
C TYR A 231 19.99 23.60 4.59
N ALA A 232 20.28 22.44 5.16
CA ALA A 232 19.52 21.87 6.26
C ALA A 232 20.04 22.45 7.58
N ASP A 233 19.22 23.28 8.23
CA ASP A 233 19.58 23.92 9.49
C ASP A 233 19.49 22.91 10.64
N ASP A 234 18.28 22.45 10.97
CA ASP A 234 18.07 21.41 11.99
C ASP A 234 17.42 20.15 11.41
N LEU A 235 16.59 20.29 10.38
CA LEU A 235 15.77 19.19 9.86
C LEU A 235 15.48 19.37 8.37
N CYS A 236 15.80 18.35 7.59
CA CYS A 236 15.47 18.21 6.18
C CYS A 236 14.90 16.80 5.96
N GLY A 237 13.66 16.62 6.42
CA GLY A 237 12.96 15.34 6.40
C GLY A 237 11.95 15.22 5.27
N SER A 238 11.90 14.05 4.65
CA SER A 238 10.86 13.57 3.75
C SER A 238 10.55 14.55 2.60
N ALA A 239 9.33 15.10 2.47
CA ALA A 239 9.03 16.05 1.39
C ALA A 239 10.00 17.25 1.33
N ALA A 240 10.54 17.70 2.47
CA ALA A 240 11.54 18.77 2.48
C ALA A 240 12.86 18.31 1.85
N TYR A 241 13.26 17.05 2.08
CA TYR A 241 14.39 16.42 1.42
C TYR A 241 14.15 16.24 -0.08
N TRP A 242 12.91 15.94 -0.49
CA TRP A 242 12.55 15.93 -1.92
C TRP A 242 12.86 17.28 -2.57
N LEU A 243 12.36 18.38 -2.01
CA LEU A 243 12.62 19.72 -2.54
C LEU A 243 14.12 20.08 -2.50
N ALA A 244 14.79 19.82 -1.38
CA ALA A 244 16.19 20.13 -1.20
C ALA A 244 17.12 19.30 -2.12
N SER A 245 16.73 18.06 -2.45
CA SER A 245 17.49 17.21 -3.39
C SER A 245 17.59 17.80 -4.79
N GLN A 246 16.72 18.76 -5.15
CA GLN A 246 16.75 19.44 -6.44
C GLN A 246 17.78 20.57 -6.50
N ALA A 247 18.40 20.94 -5.38
CA ALA A 247 19.45 21.95 -5.31
C ALA A 247 20.81 21.41 -5.82
N GLN A 248 21.64 22.26 -6.43
CA GLN A 248 22.94 21.88 -7.01
C GLN A 248 23.88 21.33 -5.95
N SER A 249 23.81 21.89 -4.73
CA SER A 249 24.44 21.32 -3.56
C SER A 249 23.49 21.36 -2.38
N LEU A 250 23.67 20.45 -1.43
CA LEU A 250 22.90 20.34 -0.20
C LEU A 250 23.89 20.15 0.94
N HIS A 251 24.01 21.17 1.77
CA HIS A 251 24.81 21.13 2.98
C HIS A 251 23.90 21.10 4.21
N ALA A 252 24.48 20.76 5.35
CA ALA A 252 23.74 20.71 6.60
C ALA A 252 24.56 21.25 7.77
N SER A 253 23.87 21.68 8.82
CA SER A 253 24.50 21.84 10.13
C SER A 253 24.94 20.47 10.67
N GLN A 254 25.85 20.46 11.64
CA GLN A 254 26.40 19.21 12.17
C GLN A 254 25.34 18.31 12.84
N GLY A 255 24.32 18.91 13.44
CA GLY A 255 23.27 18.20 14.18
C GLY A 255 22.01 17.92 13.35
N ALA A 256 21.97 18.34 12.08
CA ALA A 256 20.76 18.29 11.30
C ALA A 256 20.32 16.84 10.97
N ASP A 257 19.02 16.62 11.04
CA ASP A 257 18.35 15.38 10.67
C ASP A 257 17.98 15.38 9.19
N ILE A 258 18.50 14.41 8.42
CA ILE A 258 18.35 14.36 6.97
C ILE A 258 17.75 13.02 6.51
N GLY A 259 16.91 13.04 5.48
CA GLY A 259 16.43 11.82 4.81
C GLY A 259 14.94 11.67 5.00
N GLY A 260 14.48 10.52 5.50
CA GLY A 260 13.04 10.25 5.62
C GLY A 260 12.36 10.04 4.25
N ILE A 261 13.12 9.50 3.29
CA ILE A 261 12.61 9.20 1.95
C ILE A 261 11.60 8.05 2.10
N GLY A 262 10.33 8.38 1.95
CA GLY A 262 9.22 7.48 2.25
C GLY A 262 7.88 8.22 2.20
N VAL A 263 6.80 7.47 2.01
CA VAL A 263 5.43 7.98 1.99
C VAL A 263 4.56 7.06 2.85
N TYR A 264 3.65 7.62 3.63
CA TYR A 264 2.70 6.85 4.43
C TYR A 264 1.36 7.55 4.55
N THR A 265 0.35 6.77 4.93
CA THR A 265 -0.97 7.28 5.32
C THR A 265 -1.47 6.48 6.53
N VAL A 266 -2.31 7.07 7.37
CA VAL A 266 -2.77 6.45 8.62
C VAL A 266 -4.29 6.43 8.63
N LEU A 267 -4.89 5.24 8.53
CA LEU A 267 -6.32 5.08 8.69
C LEU A 267 -6.66 4.33 9.97
N VAL A 268 -7.60 4.86 10.74
CA VAL A 268 -8.09 4.24 11.97
C VAL A 268 -9.37 3.46 11.68
N ASP A 269 -9.33 2.14 11.88
CA ASP A 269 -10.54 1.32 11.85
C ASP A 269 -11.29 1.45 13.18
N SER A 270 -12.40 2.20 13.15
CA SER A 270 -13.26 2.46 14.32
C SER A 270 -14.49 1.55 14.39
N SER A 271 -14.62 0.55 13.50
CA SER A 271 -15.82 -0.29 13.39
C SER A 271 -16.12 -1.09 14.66
N LYS A 272 -15.10 -1.73 15.26
CA LYS A 272 -15.25 -2.47 16.53
C LYS A 272 -15.57 -1.57 17.71
N ALA A 273 -15.07 -0.33 17.71
CA ALA A 273 -15.43 0.64 18.75
C ALA A 273 -16.90 1.04 18.62
N ALA A 274 -17.36 1.34 17.40
CA ALA A 274 -18.76 1.65 17.13
C ALA A 274 -19.70 0.48 17.51
N GLU A 275 -19.31 -0.75 17.21
CA GLU A 275 -20.08 -1.95 17.57
C GLU A 275 -20.22 -2.11 19.09
N ARG A 276 -19.15 -1.87 19.86
CA ARG A 276 -19.18 -1.91 21.33
C ARG A 276 -20.12 -0.85 21.93
N GLU A 277 -20.24 0.29 21.28
CA GLU A 277 -21.18 1.36 21.65
C GLU A 277 -22.62 1.08 21.15
N GLY A 278 -22.86 -0.06 20.51
CA GLY A 278 -24.16 -0.45 19.96
C GLY A 278 -24.57 0.32 18.71
N LEU A 279 -23.64 1.04 18.07
CA LEU A 279 -23.88 1.79 16.85
C LEU A 279 -23.68 0.90 15.62
N LYS A 280 -24.63 0.95 14.69
CA LYS A 280 -24.54 0.30 13.37
C LYS A 280 -24.55 1.35 12.28
N PHE A 281 -23.44 1.44 11.55
CA PHE A 281 -23.29 2.36 10.44
C PHE A 281 -23.57 1.63 9.13
N HIS A 282 -24.46 2.19 8.31
CA HIS A 282 -24.78 1.69 6.97
C HIS A 282 -24.23 2.66 5.93
N ILE A 283 -23.33 2.19 5.07
CA ILE A 283 -22.76 3.00 3.99
C ILE A 283 -23.37 2.62 2.64
N PHE A 284 -23.86 3.63 1.91
CA PHE A 284 -24.33 3.50 0.53
C PHE A 284 -23.33 4.21 -0.37
N ARG A 285 -22.74 3.48 -1.32
CA ARG A 285 -21.61 3.96 -2.11
C ARG A 285 -21.65 3.43 -3.53
N SER A 286 -21.11 4.23 -4.46
CA SER A 286 -21.09 3.87 -5.88
C SER A 286 -19.96 2.91 -6.28
N GLY A 287 -19.10 2.50 -5.34
CA GLY A 287 -17.96 1.61 -5.60
C GLY A 287 -17.28 1.18 -4.30
N GLU A 288 -16.59 0.05 -4.33
CA GLU A 288 -16.07 -0.63 -3.13
C GLU A 288 -15.06 0.21 -2.33
N HIS A 289 -14.25 1.03 -2.99
CA HIS A 289 -13.24 1.86 -2.31
C HIS A 289 -13.77 3.21 -1.81
N LYS A 290 -15.01 3.60 -2.15
CA LYS A 290 -15.58 4.87 -1.69
C LYS A 290 -15.98 4.78 -0.22
N GLY A 291 -15.62 5.80 0.56
CA GLY A 291 -15.86 5.86 2.00
C GLY A 291 -14.93 4.95 2.82
N VAL A 292 -13.77 4.62 2.27
CA VAL A 292 -12.65 4.05 3.04
C VAL A 292 -12.27 5.00 4.17
N GLY A 293 -12.07 4.44 5.37
CA GLY A 293 -11.73 5.20 6.56
C GLY A 293 -12.87 6.05 7.12
N GLU A 294 -14.13 5.81 6.71
CA GLU A 294 -15.28 6.42 7.37
C GLU A 294 -15.51 5.84 8.77
N VAL A 295 -15.98 6.71 9.67
CA VAL A 295 -16.19 6.35 11.08
C VAL A 295 -17.19 5.22 11.20
N GLY A 296 -16.84 4.18 11.96
CA GLY A 296 -17.68 3.00 12.18
C GLY A 296 -17.76 2.04 10.99
N ILE A 297 -17.10 2.34 9.86
CA ILE A 297 -17.06 1.47 8.68
C ILE A 297 -15.76 0.63 8.70
N PRO A 298 -15.84 -0.71 8.60
CA PRO A 298 -14.64 -1.55 8.57
C PRO A 298 -13.73 -1.27 7.38
N ILE A 299 -12.42 -1.32 7.60
CA ILE A 299 -11.43 -1.27 6.53
C ILE A 299 -11.19 -2.71 6.03
N THR A 300 -11.67 -3.02 4.83
CA THR A 300 -11.53 -4.36 4.22
C THR A 300 -10.10 -4.64 3.75
N LYS A 301 -9.83 -5.90 3.38
CA LYS A 301 -8.56 -6.30 2.77
C LYS A 301 -8.31 -5.58 1.44
N ALA A 302 -9.29 -5.59 0.54
CA ALA A 302 -9.23 -4.89 -0.74
C ALA A 302 -8.97 -3.37 -0.58
N ASN A 303 -9.54 -2.75 0.46
CA ASN A 303 -9.25 -1.35 0.77
C ASN A 303 -7.77 -1.14 1.12
N ARG A 304 -7.19 -2.01 1.96
CA ARG A 304 -5.77 -1.92 2.34
C ARG A 304 -4.84 -2.10 1.15
N GLU A 305 -5.14 -3.06 0.28
CA GLU A 305 -4.34 -3.33 -0.93
C GLU A 305 -4.35 -2.13 -1.88
N ALA A 306 -5.54 -1.58 -2.18
CA ALA A 306 -5.66 -0.39 -3.03
C ALA A 306 -4.98 0.85 -2.44
N ILE A 307 -5.03 1.03 -1.11
CA ILE A 307 -4.29 2.12 -0.44
C ILE A 307 -2.79 1.88 -0.55
N GLN A 308 -2.32 0.65 -0.30
CA GLN A 308 -0.91 0.32 -0.34
C GLN A 308 -0.32 0.54 -1.74
N GLU A 309 -1.03 0.12 -2.79
CA GLU A 309 -0.63 0.36 -4.18
C GLU A 309 -0.50 1.87 -4.47
N ARG A 310 -1.48 2.67 -4.02
CA ARG A 310 -1.44 4.13 -4.16
C ARG A 310 -0.27 4.77 -3.42
N ILE A 311 0.11 4.26 -2.24
CA ILE A 311 1.28 4.73 -1.49
C ILE A 311 2.57 4.34 -2.21
N GLU A 312 2.65 3.14 -2.77
CA GLU A 312 3.82 2.70 -3.55
C GLU A 312 4.03 3.59 -4.79
N GLN A 313 2.97 3.87 -5.55
CA GLN A 313 3.05 4.78 -6.70
C GLN A 313 3.59 6.18 -6.30
N LYS A 314 3.17 6.69 -5.14
CA LYS A 314 3.64 7.98 -4.61
C LYS A 314 5.09 7.90 -4.13
N PHE A 315 5.50 6.78 -3.55
CA PHE A 315 6.88 6.54 -3.17
C PHE A 315 7.80 6.51 -4.39
N GLU A 316 7.40 5.84 -5.48
CA GLU A 316 8.15 5.82 -6.73
C GLU A 316 8.35 7.22 -7.31
N MET A 317 7.34 8.08 -7.26
CA MET A 317 7.48 9.49 -7.67
C MET A 317 8.53 10.23 -6.82
N PHE A 318 8.53 10.02 -5.50
CA PHE A 318 9.50 10.64 -4.60
C PHE A 318 10.91 10.12 -4.90
N LEU A 319 11.08 8.81 -5.00
CA LEU A 319 12.38 8.21 -5.28
C LEU A 319 12.93 8.69 -6.63
N ALA A 320 12.12 8.69 -7.69
CA ALA A 320 12.52 9.21 -9.00
C ALA A 320 12.94 10.69 -8.94
N GLY A 321 12.22 11.50 -8.15
CA GLY A 321 12.59 12.89 -7.91
C GLY A 321 13.95 13.05 -7.24
N VAL A 322 14.25 12.25 -6.21
CA VAL A 322 15.55 12.26 -5.53
C VAL A 322 16.66 11.75 -6.46
N ILE A 323 16.42 10.68 -7.22
CA ILE A 323 17.37 10.16 -8.22
C ILE A 323 17.74 11.26 -9.21
N ARG A 324 16.74 11.95 -9.78
CA ARG A 324 16.97 13.05 -10.72
C ARG A 324 17.79 14.19 -10.11
N GLY A 325 17.41 14.62 -8.91
CA GLY A 325 18.03 15.77 -8.26
C GLY A 325 19.43 15.48 -7.71
N ARG A 326 19.63 14.26 -7.20
CA ARG A 326 20.78 13.90 -6.36
C ARG A 326 21.03 12.40 -6.37
N LEU A 327 21.43 11.84 -7.51
CA LEU A 327 22.08 10.52 -7.57
C LEU A 327 23.60 10.68 -7.39
N PRO A 328 24.19 10.25 -6.25
CA PRO A 328 25.62 10.44 -6.03
C PRO A 328 26.47 9.68 -7.04
N ALA A 329 27.55 10.29 -7.53
CA ALA A 329 28.45 9.63 -8.48
C ALA A 329 28.98 8.28 -7.93
N GLY A 330 28.81 7.21 -8.71
CA GLY A 330 29.17 5.85 -8.32
C GLY A 330 28.17 5.14 -7.39
N MET A 331 26.97 5.72 -7.18
CA MET A 331 25.81 5.04 -6.62
C MET A 331 24.82 4.76 -7.74
N ASP A 332 24.32 3.52 -7.83
CA ASP A 332 23.21 3.16 -8.71
C ASP A 332 21.87 3.44 -8.01
N GLU A 333 20.77 3.44 -8.78
CA GLU A 333 19.43 3.67 -8.23
C GLU A 333 19.06 2.66 -7.15
N LYS A 334 19.52 1.42 -7.29
CA LYS A 334 19.34 0.37 -6.29
C LYS A 334 19.99 0.75 -4.96
N GLY A 335 21.19 1.32 -4.99
CA GLY A 335 21.89 1.85 -3.83
C GLY A 335 21.07 2.91 -3.10
N LEU A 336 20.48 3.85 -3.84
CA LEU A 336 19.64 4.90 -3.27
C LEU A 336 18.30 4.35 -2.74
N ARG A 337 17.65 3.43 -3.46
CA ARG A 337 16.43 2.75 -3.01
C ARG A 337 16.63 2.04 -1.66
N ASN A 338 17.78 1.42 -1.44
CA ASN A 338 18.10 0.79 -0.15
C ASN A 338 18.23 1.78 1.01
N LEU A 339 18.40 3.08 0.72
CA LEU A 339 18.39 4.16 1.72
C LEU A 339 17.00 4.81 1.86
N ALA A 340 16.06 4.44 1.01
CA ALA A 340 14.72 5.00 0.93
C ALA A 340 13.70 4.14 1.70
N ASP A 341 14.03 3.79 2.94
CA ASP A 341 13.18 3.02 3.85
C ASP A 341 12.52 3.90 4.93
N GLY A 342 12.56 5.22 4.77
CA GLY A 342 12.02 6.19 5.71
C GLY A 342 12.95 6.56 6.88
N GLN A 343 14.17 6.02 6.96
CA GLN A 343 15.10 6.39 8.02
C GLN A 343 15.60 7.84 7.93
N ILE A 344 15.83 8.44 9.10
CA ILE A 344 16.48 9.75 9.27
C ILE A 344 17.92 9.53 9.70
N PHE A 345 18.84 10.31 9.13
CA PHE A 345 20.27 10.24 9.38
C PHE A 345 20.79 11.59 9.85
N VAL A 346 21.48 11.59 10.99
CA VAL A 346 22.09 12.81 11.56
C VAL A 346 23.38 13.16 10.82
N GLY A 347 23.51 14.42 10.36
CA GLY A 347 24.76 15.07 9.97
C GLY A 347 25.79 14.18 9.26
N ARG A 348 26.83 13.75 9.98
CA ARG A 348 27.95 12.97 9.41
C ARG A 348 27.53 11.61 8.85
N HIS A 349 26.47 11.00 9.38
CA HIS A 349 25.94 9.76 8.85
C HIS A 349 25.28 10.01 7.48
N ALA A 350 24.57 11.13 7.31
CA ALA A 350 24.01 11.53 6.03
C ALA A 350 25.10 11.79 4.96
N ILE A 351 26.24 12.38 5.34
CA ILE A 351 27.43 12.48 4.45
C ILE A 351 27.91 11.09 4.04
N GLY A 352 28.09 10.17 5.00
CA GLY A 352 28.56 8.81 4.72
C GLY A 352 27.62 8.03 3.79
N LYS A 353 26.33 8.35 3.83
CA LYS A 353 25.29 7.82 2.93
C LYS A 353 25.14 8.63 1.64
N ARG A 354 25.88 9.73 1.48
CA ARG A 354 25.87 10.65 0.33
C ARG A 354 24.50 11.29 0.08
N LEU A 355 23.70 11.48 1.13
CA LEU A 355 22.44 12.21 1.07
C LEU A 355 22.65 13.73 1.06
N ILE A 356 23.83 14.19 1.50
CA ILE A 356 24.27 15.60 1.48
C ILE A 356 25.72 15.69 1.01
N ASP A 357 26.13 16.88 0.55
CA ASP A 357 27.46 17.15 0.03
C ASP A 357 28.48 17.49 1.12
N GLY A 358 28.02 18.05 2.24
CA GLY A 358 28.91 18.44 3.31
C GLY A 358 28.21 19.01 4.54
N ILE A 359 29.01 19.25 5.58
CA ILE A 359 28.60 19.98 6.77
C ILE A 359 29.30 21.33 6.79
N CYS A 360 28.53 22.38 7.02
CA CYS A 360 29.05 23.73 7.20
C CYS A 360 28.13 24.56 8.10
N THR A 361 28.66 25.68 8.58
CA THR A 361 27.86 26.74 9.21
C THR A 361 27.05 27.49 8.16
N PHE A 362 25.96 28.15 8.58
CA PHE A 362 25.13 28.91 7.66
C PHE A 362 25.91 30.08 7.03
N GLU A 363 26.83 30.69 7.78
CA GLU A 363 27.71 31.75 7.29
C GLU A 363 28.64 31.24 6.18
N GLN A 364 29.21 30.05 6.35
CA GLN A 364 29.99 29.39 5.29
C GLN A 364 29.13 29.08 4.08
N MET A 365 27.88 28.66 4.29
CA MET A 365 26.95 28.39 3.21
C MET A 365 26.62 29.63 2.38
N ILE A 366 26.44 30.79 3.02
CA ILE A 366 26.29 32.08 2.34
C ILE A 366 27.52 32.36 1.49
N GLY A 367 28.73 32.19 2.03
CA GLY A 367 29.97 32.35 1.28
C GLY A 367 30.09 31.42 0.06
N ILE A 368 29.64 30.16 0.19
CA ILE A 368 29.57 29.22 -0.95
C ILE A 368 28.58 29.73 -2.01
N ALA A 369 27.42 30.22 -1.59
CA ALA A 369 26.39 30.73 -2.50
C ALA A 369 26.79 32.04 -3.19
N GLU A 370 27.58 32.91 -2.54
CA GLU A 370 28.14 34.14 -3.12
C GLU A 370 29.05 33.88 -4.32
N HIS A 371 29.67 32.70 -4.37
CA HIS A 371 30.58 32.29 -5.44
C HIS A 371 30.03 31.14 -6.29
N ALA A 372 28.75 30.81 -6.16
CA ALA A 372 28.16 29.71 -6.90
C ALA A 372 28.00 30.06 -8.38
N GLU A 373 28.33 29.12 -9.25
CA GLU A 373 28.17 29.24 -10.70
C GLU A 373 27.04 28.35 -11.21
N ILE A 374 26.45 28.72 -12.35
CA ILE A 374 25.44 27.89 -13.02
C ILE A 374 26.15 26.63 -13.54
N THR A 375 25.66 25.46 -13.12
CA THR A 375 26.10 24.17 -13.65
C THR A 375 25.04 23.67 -14.64
N GLU A 376 25.43 23.28 -15.85
CA GLU A 376 24.51 22.67 -16.82
C GLU A 376 23.88 21.41 -16.22
N ARG A 377 22.53 21.35 -16.20
CA ARG A 377 21.77 20.17 -15.77
C ARG A 377 21.18 19.46 -16.98
N MET A 378 21.10 18.13 -16.90
CA MET A 378 20.41 17.34 -17.92
C MET A 378 18.90 17.59 -17.83
N THR A 379 18.23 17.74 -18.98
CA THR A 379 16.79 17.97 -19.00
C THR A 379 16.02 16.70 -18.60
N ALA A 380 14.88 16.87 -17.93
CA ALA A 380 14.01 15.75 -17.54
C ALA A 380 13.60 14.84 -18.72
N ALA A 381 13.52 15.38 -19.94
CA ALA A 381 13.24 14.62 -21.16
C ALA A 381 14.42 13.74 -21.62
N ALA A 382 15.66 14.17 -21.41
CA ALA A 382 16.85 13.37 -21.74
C ALA A 382 17.04 12.20 -20.78
N VAL A 383 16.69 12.39 -19.50
CA VAL A 383 16.68 11.33 -18.48
C VAL A 383 15.46 10.41 -18.66
N ALA A 384 14.28 10.91 -19.04
CA ALA A 384 13.12 10.03 -19.25
C ALA A 384 13.18 9.21 -20.56
N GLY A 385 13.82 9.74 -21.61
CA GLY A 385 13.87 9.13 -22.95
C GLY A 385 14.82 7.94 -23.05
N ASP A 386 16.03 8.06 -22.49
CA ASP A 386 17.06 7.02 -22.55
C ASP A 386 16.77 5.86 -21.57
N PHE A 387 15.96 6.12 -20.54
CA PHE A 387 15.64 5.18 -19.47
C PHE A 387 14.39 4.34 -19.77
N LYS A 388 13.32 4.92 -20.35
CA LYS A 388 12.13 4.14 -20.74
C LYS A 388 12.43 3.07 -21.78
N GLU A 389 13.36 3.33 -22.71
CA GLU A 389 13.72 2.33 -23.73
C GLU A 389 14.63 1.23 -23.17
N LYS A 390 15.57 1.54 -22.28
CA LYS A 390 16.44 0.53 -21.66
C LYS A 390 15.72 -0.32 -20.63
N GLU A 391 14.93 0.28 -19.75
CA GLU A 391 14.23 -0.42 -18.68
C GLU A 391 13.13 -1.34 -19.26
N MET A 392 12.35 -0.87 -20.24
CA MET A 392 11.39 -1.74 -20.93
C MET A 392 12.06 -2.80 -21.80
N ALA A 393 13.26 -2.56 -22.35
CA ALA A 393 13.97 -3.58 -23.12
C ALA A 393 14.56 -4.67 -22.21
N GLU A 394 15.18 -4.30 -21.09
CA GLU A 394 15.77 -5.24 -20.12
C GLU A 394 14.69 -6.03 -19.37
N GLU A 395 13.57 -5.38 -19.00
CA GLU A 395 12.45 -6.03 -18.33
C GLU A 395 11.67 -6.96 -19.29
N LYS A 396 11.50 -6.55 -20.55
CA LYS A 396 10.90 -7.40 -21.60
C LYS A 396 11.78 -8.62 -21.92
N GLU A 397 13.09 -8.44 -22.06
CA GLU A 397 14.02 -9.55 -22.32
C GLU A 397 14.02 -10.56 -21.15
N LYS A 398 13.98 -10.06 -19.91
CA LYS A 398 13.91 -10.91 -18.72
C LYS A 398 12.57 -11.65 -18.61
N LEU A 399 11.45 -10.98 -18.90
CA LEU A 399 10.11 -11.60 -18.94
C LEU A 399 10.00 -12.65 -20.05
N GLU A 400 10.57 -12.40 -21.23
CA GLU A 400 10.62 -13.35 -22.34
C GLU A 400 11.47 -14.59 -21.99
N GLN A 401 12.60 -14.41 -21.31
CA GLN A 401 13.45 -15.52 -20.86
C GLN A 401 12.81 -16.36 -19.75
N ASP A 402 12.12 -15.73 -18.80
CA ASP A 402 11.43 -16.43 -17.72
C ASP A 402 10.17 -17.15 -18.21
N ALA A 403 9.43 -16.55 -19.14
CA ALA A 403 8.29 -17.19 -19.82
C ALA A 403 8.73 -18.40 -20.65
N ALA A 404 9.87 -18.30 -21.37
CA ALA A 404 10.42 -19.42 -22.13
C ALA A 404 10.85 -20.59 -21.22
N LYS A 405 11.47 -20.31 -20.07
CA LYS A 405 11.81 -21.35 -19.08
C LYS A 405 10.58 -22.00 -18.47
N ALA A 406 9.56 -21.20 -18.11
CA ALA A 406 8.32 -21.72 -17.54
C ALA A 406 7.55 -22.60 -18.55
N ALA A 407 7.49 -22.18 -19.82
CA ALA A 407 6.89 -22.97 -20.89
C ALA A 407 7.64 -24.29 -21.13
N GLN A 408 8.98 -24.27 -21.07
CA GLN A 408 9.80 -25.47 -21.21
C GLN A 408 9.64 -26.44 -20.03
N GLN A 409 9.51 -25.93 -18.81
CA GLN A 409 9.22 -26.73 -17.62
C GLN A 409 7.82 -27.34 -17.68
N ALA A 410 6.78 -26.55 -18.02
CA ALA A 410 5.42 -27.04 -18.17
C ALA A 410 5.29 -28.10 -19.28
N ALA A 411 5.99 -27.93 -20.41
CA ALA A 411 6.02 -28.94 -21.48
C ALA A 411 6.76 -30.22 -21.07
N THR A 412 7.75 -30.12 -20.18
CA THR A 412 8.48 -31.27 -19.65
C THR A 412 7.64 -32.01 -18.61
N GLU A 413 6.95 -31.29 -17.73
CA GLU A 413 6.03 -31.86 -16.75
C GLU A 413 4.81 -32.49 -17.42
N GLU A 414 4.25 -31.88 -18.46
CA GLU A 414 3.15 -32.46 -19.21
C GLU A 414 3.59 -33.68 -20.05
N ARG A 415 4.82 -33.70 -20.59
CA ARG A 415 5.40 -34.92 -21.18
C ARG A 415 5.58 -36.03 -20.14
N ASN A 416 6.04 -35.71 -18.94
CA ASN A 416 6.19 -36.68 -17.86
C ASN A 416 4.81 -37.19 -17.37
N ARG A 417 3.79 -36.33 -17.40
CA ARG A 417 2.40 -36.67 -17.07
C ARG A 417 1.77 -37.57 -18.14
N ILE A 418 1.97 -37.27 -19.43
CA ILE A 418 1.51 -38.11 -20.54
C ILE A 418 2.24 -39.47 -20.51
N GLY A 419 3.55 -39.49 -20.20
CA GLY A 419 4.31 -40.71 -19.97
C GLY A 419 3.73 -41.54 -18.82
N ALA A 420 3.45 -40.92 -17.68
CA ALA A 420 2.86 -41.58 -16.51
C ALA A 420 1.41 -42.06 -16.74
N ILE A 421 0.62 -41.36 -17.55
CA ILE A 421 -0.73 -41.81 -17.97
C ILE A 421 -0.64 -43.02 -18.90
N THR A 422 0.38 -43.06 -19.77
CA THR A 422 0.63 -44.18 -20.69
C THR A 422 1.14 -45.42 -19.93
N GLU A 423 1.91 -45.24 -18.85
CA GLU A 423 2.34 -46.31 -17.95
C GLU A 423 1.25 -46.77 -16.94
N ALA A 424 0.31 -45.89 -16.58
CA ALA A 424 -0.76 -46.18 -15.61
C ALA A 424 -2.00 -46.87 -16.20
N LEU A 425 -2.09 -47.02 -17.51
CA LEU A 425 -3.11 -47.85 -18.17
C LEU A 425 -2.47 -49.19 -18.57
N SER A 426 -2.28 -50.07 -17.58
CA SER A 426 -1.92 -51.46 -17.89
C SER A 426 -3.09 -52.15 -18.59
N ALA A 427 -2.80 -53.03 -19.55
CA ALA A 427 -3.81 -53.78 -20.32
C ALA A 427 -4.74 -54.65 -19.43
N GLU A 428 -4.40 -54.87 -18.16
CA GLU A 428 -5.15 -55.71 -17.22
C GLU A 428 -6.31 -54.96 -16.56
N GLU A 429 -6.18 -53.66 -16.29
CA GLU A 429 -7.26 -52.86 -15.67
C GLU A 429 -8.35 -52.51 -16.70
N PHE A 430 -7.97 -52.26 -17.96
CA PHE A 430 -8.92 -52.10 -19.07
C PHE A 430 -9.69 -53.40 -19.35
N LYS A 431 -9.01 -54.55 -19.20
CA LYS A 431 -9.62 -55.88 -19.38
C LYS A 431 -10.67 -56.18 -18.30
N ALA A 432 -10.43 -55.83 -17.04
CA ALA A 432 -11.40 -56.02 -15.95
C ALA A 432 -12.69 -55.21 -16.15
N VAL A 433 -12.59 -53.99 -16.69
CA VAL A 433 -13.74 -53.14 -17.03
C VAL A 433 -14.54 -53.73 -18.21
N CYS A 434 -13.85 -54.25 -19.23
CA CYS A 434 -14.49 -54.93 -20.34
C CYS A 434 -15.16 -56.26 -19.94
N GLU A 435 -14.55 -57.05 -19.07
CA GLU A 435 -15.11 -58.31 -18.57
C GLU A 435 -16.39 -58.07 -17.75
N LYS A 436 -16.43 -57.04 -16.91
CA LYS A 436 -17.64 -56.67 -16.15
C LYS A 436 -18.78 -56.20 -17.05
N ALA A 437 -18.49 -55.40 -18.08
CA ALA A 437 -19.50 -54.93 -19.04
C ALA A 437 -20.13 -56.08 -19.85
N ILE A 438 -19.37 -57.15 -20.12
CA ILE A 438 -19.85 -58.36 -20.80
C ILE A 438 -20.76 -59.18 -19.88
N VAL A 439 -20.41 -59.33 -18.60
CA VAL A 439 -21.21 -60.09 -17.61
C VAL A 439 -22.55 -59.41 -17.31
N GLU A 440 -22.59 -58.07 -17.31
CA GLU A 440 -23.78 -57.27 -17.00
C GLU A 440 -24.64 -56.94 -18.23
N GLY A 441 -24.24 -57.41 -19.43
CA GLY A 441 -25.04 -57.31 -20.66
C GLY A 441 -25.16 -55.89 -21.24
N MET A 442 -24.23 -55.00 -20.92
CA MET A 442 -24.25 -53.59 -21.31
C MET A 442 -24.06 -53.40 -22.82
N ASN A 443 -24.75 -52.43 -23.42
CA ASN A 443 -24.52 -52.06 -24.82
C ASN A 443 -23.27 -51.16 -24.98
N LEU A 444 -22.80 -50.95 -26.22
CA LEU A 444 -21.55 -50.22 -26.50
C LEU A 444 -21.55 -48.77 -25.99
N ALA A 445 -22.72 -48.13 -25.88
CA ALA A 445 -22.84 -46.78 -25.35
C ALA A 445 -22.78 -46.79 -23.81
N GLU A 446 -23.42 -47.78 -23.17
CA GLU A 446 -23.40 -47.98 -21.72
C GLU A 446 -22.03 -48.41 -21.21
N ALA A 447 -21.33 -49.29 -21.94
CA ALA A 447 -19.96 -49.70 -21.61
C ALA A 447 -18.96 -48.54 -21.77
N LYS A 448 -19.16 -47.68 -22.78
CA LYS A 448 -18.36 -46.44 -22.95
C LYS A 448 -18.67 -45.43 -21.86
N ALA A 449 -19.92 -45.28 -21.46
CA ALA A 449 -20.33 -44.41 -20.36
C ALA A 449 -19.79 -44.91 -19.01
N ALA A 450 -19.83 -46.22 -18.73
CA ALA A 450 -19.30 -46.80 -17.50
C ALA A 450 -17.77 -46.74 -17.42
N ALA A 451 -17.06 -46.95 -18.55
CA ALA A 451 -15.61 -46.76 -18.62
C ALA A 451 -15.22 -45.28 -18.48
N PHE A 452 -16.03 -44.38 -19.07
CA PHE A 452 -15.88 -42.94 -18.90
C PHE A 452 -16.21 -42.52 -17.48
N ASP A 453 -17.22 -43.07 -16.82
CA ASP A 453 -17.62 -42.77 -15.44
C ASP A 453 -16.61 -43.32 -14.43
N ALA A 454 -16.07 -44.53 -14.64
CA ALA A 454 -14.99 -45.07 -13.80
C ALA A 454 -13.70 -44.23 -13.95
N ALA A 455 -13.37 -43.81 -15.18
CA ALA A 455 -12.32 -42.83 -15.40
C ALA A 455 -12.67 -41.52 -14.70
N THR A 456 -13.90 -41.02 -14.83
CA THR A 456 -14.39 -39.76 -14.26
C THR A 456 -14.51 -39.79 -12.74
N GLU A 457 -14.63 -40.96 -12.11
CA GLU A 457 -14.64 -41.14 -10.65
C GLU A 457 -13.20 -41.20 -10.08
N VAL A 458 -12.27 -41.82 -10.82
CA VAL A 458 -10.83 -41.76 -10.52
C VAL A 458 -10.28 -40.36 -10.77
N PHE A 459 -10.71 -39.72 -11.85
CA PHE A 459 -10.45 -38.30 -12.12
C PHE A 459 -11.12 -37.45 -11.06
N GLY A 460 -12.40 -37.65 -10.75
CA GLY A 460 -13.19 -36.88 -9.77
C GLY A 460 -12.59 -36.89 -8.37
N LYS A 461 -12.21 -38.06 -7.84
CA LYS A 461 -11.54 -38.17 -6.53
C LYS A 461 -10.16 -37.49 -6.52
N ARG A 462 -9.42 -37.51 -7.64
CA ARG A 462 -8.14 -36.79 -7.76
C ARG A 462 -8.29 -35.32 -8.13
N THR A 463 -9.42 -34.90 -8.69
CA THR A 463 -9.81 -33.50 -8.92
C THR A 463 -10.18 -32.85 -7.60
N GLU A 464 -10.86 -33.57 -6.69
CA GLU A 464 -11.11 -33.12 -5.31
C GLU A 464 -9.81 -33.04 -4.48
N GLU A 465 -8.87 -33.98 -4.68
CA GLU A 465 -7.55 -33.94 -4.02
C GLU A 465 -6.64 -32.83 -4.59
N MET A 466 -6.70 -32.57 -5.90
CA MET A 466 -6.05 -31.44 -6.55
C MET A 466 -6.72 -30.11 -6.20
N GLN A 467 -8.04 -30.04 -6.06
CA GLN A 467 -8.74 -28.85 -5.55
C GLN A 467 -8.37 -28.59 -4.10
N GLY A 468 -8.20 -29.62 -3.26
CA GLY A 468 -7.67 -29.47 -1.90
C GLY A 468 -6.27 -28.84 -1.88
N LYS A 469 -5.36 -29.32 -2.74
CA LYS A 469 -3.99 -28.79 -2.88
C LYS A 469 -3.95 -27.41 -3.54
N LEU A 470 -4.84 -27.14 -4.50
CA LEU A 470 -5.02 -25.84 -5.14
C LEU A 470 -5.55 -24.82 -4.13
N THR A 471 -6.49 -25.20 -3.26
CA THR A 471 -7.01 -24.34 -2.19
C THR A 471 -5.94 -24.07 -1.11
N GLU A 472 -5.02 -25.00 -0.87
CA GLU A 472 -3.88 -24.80 0.03
C GLU A 472 -2.77 -23.95 -0.60
N ALA A 473 -2.53 -24.11 -1.91
CA ALA A 473 -1.62 -23.27 -2.70
C ALA A 473 -2.18 -21.86 -2.88
N GLU A 474 -3.48 -21.70 -3.08
CA GLU A 474 -4.20 -20.42 -3.09
C GLU A 474 -4.20 -19.78 -1.70
N LYS A 475 -4.21 -20.54 -0.61
CA LYS A 475 -3.97 -20.01 0.74
C LYS A 475 -2.53 -19.54 0.96
N LYS A 476 -1.53 -20.22 0.38
CA LYS A 476 -0.12 -19.81 0.45
C LYS A 476 0.20 -18.66 -0.51
N LEU A 477 -0.46 -18.62 -1.66
CA LEU A 477 -0.38 -17.53 -2.63
C LEU A 477 -1.13 -16.31 -2.11
N ALA A 478 -2.32 -16.45 -1.53
CA ALA A 478 -3.00 -15.36 -0.81
C ALA A 478 -2.26 -14.89 0.44
N ALA A 479 -1.31 -15.69 0.94
CA ALA A 479 -0.37 -15.28 1.99
C ALA A 479 0.86 -14.53 1.45
N ILE A 480 1.16 -14.61 0.14
CA ILE A 480 2.31 -13.95 -0.48
C ILE A 480 1.89 -12.74 -1.33
N THR A 481 0.80 -12.81 -2.09
CA THR A 481 0.43 -11.78 -3.06
C THR A 481 -0.69 -10.87 -2.61
N GLY A 482 -1.45 -11.22 -1.57
CA GLY A 482 -2.70 -10.51 -1.28
C GLY A 482 -3.78 -10.65 -2.36
N GLY A 483 -3.41 -10.87 -3.62
CA GLY A 483 -4.34 -11.14 -4.71
C GLY A 483 -4.85 -9.84 -5.33
N ASP A 484 -4.08 -9.32 -6.28
CA ASP A 484 -4.65 -8.76 -7.51
C ASP A 484 -3.69 -9.10 -8.66
N SER A 485 -3.95 -9.99 -9.63
CA SER A 485 -5.16 -10.44 -10.35
C SER A 485 -5.54 -9.68 -11.61
N THR A 486 -4.56 -9.22 -12.40
CA THR A 486 -4.82 -8.91 -13.82
C THR A 486 -3.65 -9.23 -14.75
N LEU A 487 -3.69 -10.38 -15.42
CA LEU A 487 -3.14 -10.53 -16.77
C LEU A 487 -4.05 -11.46 -17.57
N LYS A 488 -4.63 -10.92 -18.65
CA LYS A 488 -5.60 -11.59 -19.53
C LYS A 488 -4.93 -12.75 -20.27
N ALA A 489 -5.60 -13.90 -20.26
CA ALA A 489 -5.21 -15.09 -21.00
C ALA A 489 -5.17 -14.83 -22.52
N GLN A 490 -4.05 -15.15 -23.16
CA GLN A 490 -3.97 -15.31 -24.62
C GLN A 490 -4.29 -16.77 -24.98
N THR A 491 -5.05 -16.97 -26.06
CA THR A 491 -5.56 -18.28 -26.48
C THR A 491 -4.53 -19.09 -27.29
N PRO A 492 -4.61 -20.43 -27.29
CA PRO A 492 -3.52 -21.32 -27.72
C PRO A 492 -3.24 -21.42 -29.22
N GLU A 493 -3.83 -20.57 -30.07
CA GLU A 493 -3.75 -20.69 -31.54
C GLU A 493 -2.58 -19.92 -32.19
N ASP A 494 -1.86 -19.08 -31.43
CA ASP A 494 -0.85 -18.16 -31.99
C ASP A 494 0.62 -18.62 -31.79
N ILE A 495 0.88 -19.85 -31.35
CA ILE A 495 2.25 -20.37 -31.18
C ILE A 495 2.49 -21.53 -32.16
N VAL A 496 2.91 -21.18 -33.38
CA VAL A 496 3.61 -22.11 -34.27
C VAL A 496 4.88 -21.43 -34.74
N ASP A 497 5.99 -21.72 -34.07
CA ASP A 497 7.33 -21.27 -34.48
C ASP A 497 7.97 -22.30 -35.44
N GLU A 498 8.49 -21.82 -36.56
CA GLU A 498 9.24 -22.58 -37.56
C GLU A 498 10.59 -23.11 -37.00
N PRO A 499 11.07 -24.30 -37.42
CA PRO A 499 12.42 -24.75 -37.11
C PRO A 499 13.47 -24.17 -38.08
N LYS A 500 14.59 -23.76 -37.48
CA LYS A 500 15.78 -23.13 -38.10
C LYS A 500 16.43 -23.97 -39.22
N LYS A 501 16.82 -23.30 -40.32
CA LYS A 501 17.69 -23.81 -41.39
C LYS A 501 19.12 -24.09 -40.89
N ALA A 502 19.63 -25.28 -41.17
CA ALA A 502 21.06 -25.56 -41.34
C ALA A 502 21.31 -25.84 -42.83
N GLY A 503 22.41 -25.29 -43.38
CA GLY A 503 22.65 -25.22 -44.82
C GLY A 503 23.10 -26.52 -45.50
N GLY A 504 22.75 -26.63 -46.78
CA GLY A 504 23.25 -27.61 -47.75
C GLY A 504 22.43 -27.53 -49.04
N LYS A 505 23.09 -27.41 -50.21
CA LYS A 505 22.44 -27.41 -51.55
C LYS A 505 21.98 -28.82 -51.91
N ASP A 506 20.75 -29.00 -52.41
CA ASP A 506 20.46 -29.49 -53.77
C ASP A 506 18.96 -29.87 -53.98
N ASP A 507 18.49 -29.60 -55.20
CA ASP A 507 17.52 -30.39 -55.97
C ASP A 507 16.04 -30.46 -55.58
N GLY A 508 15.43 -29.39 -55.05
CA GLY A 508 14.00 -29.05 -55.30
C GLY A 508 12.92 -30.14 -55.13
N LYS A 509 13.23 -31.22 -54.42
CA LYS A 509 12.35 -32.36 -54.12
C LYS A 509 12.29 -32.49 -52.59
N PRO A 510 11.09 -32.66 -52.02
CA PRO A 510 10.94 -32.73 -50.57
C PRO A 510 11.67 -33.97 -50.00
N GLU A 511 12.58 -33.74 -49.06
CA GLU A 511 13.42 -34.78 -48.43
C GLU A 511 12.63 -35.77 -47.56
N THR A 512 11.43 -35.37 -47.10
CA THR A 512 10.59 -36.21 -46.23
C THR A 512 9.15 -36.24 -46.71
N TYR A 513 8.46 -37.34 -46.39
CA TYR A 513 7.05 -37.52 -46.75
C TYR A 513 6.16 -36.41 -46.21
N THR A 514 6.41 -35.97 -44.97
CA THR A 514 5.68 -34.86 -44.34
C THR A 514 5.95 -33.52 -45.02
N ALA A 515 7.16 -33.28 -45.52
CA ALA A 515 7.46 -32.08 -46.32
C ALA A 515 6.74 -32.11 -47.68
N ALA A 516 6.63 -33.28 -48.33
CA ALA A 516 5.87 -33.44 -49.56
C ALA A 516 4.37 -33.16 -49.35
N VAL A 517 3.80 -33.66 -48.24
CA VAL A 517 2.41 -33.37 -47.86
C VAL A 517 2.23 -31.88 -47.59
N ALA A 518 3.16 -31.25 -46.88
CA ALA A 518 3.09 -29.82 -46.58
C ALA A 518 3.11 -28.95 -47.85
N ASP A 519 3.99 -29.25 -48.81
CA ASP A 519 4.06 -28.53 -50.09
C ASP A 519 2.79 -28.71 -50.95
N LEU A 520 2.18 -29.90 -50.95
CA LEU A 520 0.89 -30.09 -51.62
C LEU A 520 -0.23 -29.30 -50.94
N ARG A 521 -0.18 -29.16 -49.61
CA ARG A 521 -1.14 -28.35 -48.87
C ARG A 521 -0.98 -26.85 -49.12
N THR A 522 0.25 -26.34 -49.26
CA THR A 522 0.47 -24.94 -49.65
C THR A 522 0.00 -24.67 -51.08
N LYS A 523 0.00 -25.70 -51.94
CA LYS A 523 -0.60 -25.68 -53.29
C LYS A 523 -2.11 -25.88 -53.31
N GLY A 524 -2.76 -25.85 -52.15
CA GLY A 524 -4.22 -25.83 -52.01
C GLY A 524 -4.89 -27.20 -51.88
N GLU A 525 -4.13 -28.29 -51.78
CA GLU A 525 -4.70 -29.62 -51.57
C GLU A 525 -5.26 -29.77 -50.14
N THR A 526 -6.43 -30.41 -50.02
CA THR A 526 -6.99 -30.75 -48.71
C THR A 526 -6.09 -31.76 -48.00
N LYS A 527 -6.09 -31.76 -46.66
CA LYS A 527 -5.18 -32.60 -45.86
C LYS A 527 -5.21 -34.07 -46.31
N GLY A 528 -6.38 -34.68 -46.45
CA GLY A 528 -6.52 -36.08 -46.88
C GLY A 528 -6.03 -36.35 -48.31
N ASN A 529 -6.27 -35.42 -49.25
CA ASN A 529 -5.79 -35.55 -50.63
C ASN A 529 -4.28 -35.36 -50.71
N ALA A 530 -3.71 -34.44 -49.94
CA ALA A 530 -2.28 -34.20 -49.89
C ALA A 530 -1.51 -35.43 -49.40
N TYR A 531 -2.00 -36.15 -48.38
CA TYR A 531 -1.43 -37.44 -47.97
C TYR A 531 -1.53 -38.48 -49.08
N THR A 532 -2.72 -38.69 -49.65
CA THR A 532 -2.90 -39.70 -50.71
C THR A 532 -2.02 -39.43 -51.94
N LYS A 533 -1.89 -38.16 -52.33
CA LYS A 533 -1.13 -37.73 -53.50
C LYS A 533 0.38 -37.79 -53.24
N ALA A 534 0.84 -37.34 -52.07
CA ALA A 534 2.23 -37.53 -51.65
C ALA A 534 2.61 -39.02 -51.56
N ALA A 535 1.70 -39.89 -51.09
CA ALA A 535 1.98 -41.33 -50.98
C ALA A 535 2.24 -41.98 -52.34
N LYS A 536 1.56 -41.46 -53.37
CA LYS A 536 1.69 -41.92 -54.75
C LYS A 536 2.91 -41.36 -55.46
N GLU A 537 3.24 -40.08 -55.21
CA GLU A 537 4.38 -39.41 -55.84
C GLU A 537 5.72 -39.75 -55.16
N TYR A 538 5.72 -40.04 -53.86
CA TYR A 538 6.93 -40.31 -53.07
C TYR A 538 6.81 -41.60 -52.21
N PRO A 539 6.63 -42.78 -52.84
CA PRO A 539 6.26 -44.02 -52.15
C PRO A 539 7.32 -44.54 -51.15
N GLU A 540 8.62 -44.34 -51.43
CA GLU A 540 9.70 -44.77 -50.51
C GLU A 540 9.73 -43.91 -49.24
N SER A 541 9.55 -42.59 -49.37
CA SER A 541 9.45 -41.69 -48.21
C SER A 541 8.21 -41.98 -47.38
N HIS A 542 7.08 -42.32 -48.02
CA HIS A 542 5.85 -42.71 -47.36
C HIS A 542 6.04 -44.01 -46.58
N LYS A 543 6.70 -45.01 -47.18
CA LYS A 543 6.99 -46.29 -46.53
C LYS A 543 7.91 -46.11 -45.32
N ALA A 544 8.95 -45.28 -45.42
CA ALA A 544 9.80 -44.92 -44.29
C ALA A 544 9.02 -44.21 -43.17
N TRP A 545 8.13 -43.29 -43.54
CA TRP A 545 7.27 -42.58 -42.58
C TRP A 545 6.26 -43.51 -41.88
N VAL A 546 5.63 -44.43 -42.63
CA VAL A 546 4.73 -45.45 -42.07
C VAL A 546 5.48 -46.41 -41.15
N ASN A 547 6.67 -46.86 -41.54
CA ASN A 547 7.49 -47.74 -40.70
C ASN A 547 7.97 -47.06 -39.41
N ALA A 548 8.39 -45.80 -39.49
CA ALA A 548 8.73 -45.00 -38.30
C ALA A 548 7.51 -44.83 -37.39
N LYS A 549 6.33 -44.57 -37.96
CA LYS A 549 5.05 -44.49 -37.22
C LYS A 549 4.61 -45.81 -36.61
N HIS A 550 5.01 -46.97 -37.17
CA HIS A 550 4.72 -48.29 -36.61
C HIS A 550 5.75 -48.78 -35.58
N GLN A 551 6.94 -48.17 -35.50
CA GLN A 551 7.92 -48.42 -34.44
C GLN A 551 7.70 -47.54 -33.19
N GLU A 552 6.84 -46.54 -33.29
CA GLU A 552 6.36 -45.70 -32.17
C GLU A 552 4.99 -46.18 -31.60
N VAL A 553 4.55 -47.39 -31.95
CA VAL A 553 3.31 -48.02 -31.43
C VAL A 553 3.63 -49.20 -30.54
#